data_AF-A0A2H0YTU4-F1
#
_entry.id   AF-A0A2H0YTU4-F1
#
_cell.length_a   1.000
_cell.length_b   1.000
_cell.length_c   1.000
_cell.angle_alpha   90.00
_cell.angle_beta   90.00
_cell.angle_gamma   90.00
#
_symmetry.space_group_name_H-M   'P 1'
#
loop_
_entity.id
_entity.type
_entity.pdbx_description
1 polymer ?
#
loop_
_entity_poly.entity_id
_entity_poly.type
_entity_poly.pdbx_seq_one_letter_code
_entity_poly.pdbx_strand_id
1 'polypeptide(L)'
;MSVWQNILMNLPEVAGPTQKRLAFKEKLKWTLITLVLFFVLSLVPLFGLGQNALQQFEYLSIILGANFGSIMSLGIGPIVTASIILQLLNGSGIFKF
;
A
#
# COMPACT_ATOMS: atom_id res chain seq x y z
N MET A 1 -5.93 12.92 -26.58
CA MET A 1 -5.53 12.37 -25.26
C MET A 1 -5.61 10.86 -25.35
N SER A 2 -4.51 10.16 -25.10
CA SER A 2 -4.47 8.69 -25.08
C SER A 2 -5.40 8.17 -23.97
N VAL A 3 -6.07 7.02 -24.17
CA VAL A 3 -6.96 6.40 -23.17
C VAL A 3 -6.25 6.25 -21.81
N TRP A 4 -4.94 5.96 -21.83
CA TRP A 4 -4.10 5.85 -20.64
C TRP A 4 -3.95 7.18 -19.89
N GLN A 5 -3.84 8.30 -20.61
CA GLN A 5 -3.72 9.63 -19.99
C GLN A 5 -5.01 10.02 -19.27
N ASN A 6 -6.17 9.71 -19.85
CA ASN A 6 -7.47 9.99 -19.22
C ASN A 6 -7.67 9.18 -17.93
N ILE A 7 -7.19 7.92 -17.89
CA ILE A 7 -7.26 7.08 -16.69
C ILE A 7 -6.33 7.61 -15.60
N LEU A 8 -5.08 7.93 -15.96
CA LEU A 8 -4.08 8.43 -15.00
C LEU A 8 -4.50 9.76 -14.37
N MET A 9 -5.09 10.68 -15.15
CA MET A 9 -5.54 11.97 -14.63
C MET A 9 -6.77 11.90 -13.71
N ASN A 10 -7.48 10.77 -13.70
CA ASN A 10 -8.66 10.56 -12.85
C ASN A 10 -8.35 9.88 -11.51
N LEU A 11 -7.12 9.40 -11.30
CA LEU A 11 -6.72 8.81 -10.03
C LEU A 11 -6.35 9.91 -9.01
N PRO A 12 -6.92 9.91 -7.80
CA PRO A 12 -6.59 10.91 -6.80
C PRO A 12 -5.18 10.70 -6.24
N GLU A 13 -4.41 11.79 -6.13
CA GLU A 13 -3.08 11.82 -5.54
C GLU A 13 -3.00 12.83 -4.39
N VAL A 14 -2.17 12.54 -3.39
CA VAL A 14 -1.90 13.47 -2.28
C VAL A 14 -0.97 14.58 -2.76
N ALA A 15 -1.40 15.84 -2.61
CA ALA A 15 -0.56 16.99 -2.96
C ALA A 15 0.72 17.05 -2.10
N GLY A 16 1.85 17.33 -2.75
CA GLY A 16 3.11 17.56 -2.06
C GLY A 16 3.06 18.75 -1.10
N PRO A 17 3.94 18.80 -0.09
CA PRO A 17 3.98 19.90 0.87
C PRO A 17 4.32 21.23 0.16
N THR A 18 3.61 22.29 0.51
CA THR A 18 3.84 23.64 -0.03
C THR A 18 5.15 24.27 0.42
N GLN A 19 5.72 23.77 1.52
CA GLN A 19 6.96 24.25 2.11
C GLN A 19 8.17 23.62 1.42
N LYS A 20 9.13 24.44 0.97
CA LYS A 20 10.37 23.95 0.33
C LYS A 20 11.19 23.00 1.22
N ARG A 21 11.12 23.16 2.55
CA ARG A 21 11.78 22.30 3.53
C ARG A 21 10.87 22.09 4.74
N LEU A 22 10.43 20.86 4.94
CA LEU A 22 9.72 20.43 6.15
C LEU A 22 10.71 20.20 7.29
N ALA A 23 10.39 20.69 8.48
CA ALA A 23 11.16 20.43 9.69
C ALA A 23 11.12 18.94 10.06
N PHE A 24 12.20 18.41 10.65
CA PHE A 24 12.28 17.01 11.07
C PHE A 24 11.12 16.61 12.02
N LYS A 25 10.79 17.47 12.99
CA LYS A 25 9.69 17.23 13.94
C LYS A 25 8.34 17.09 13.23
N GLU A 26 8.13 17.83 12.14
CA GLU A 26 6.88 17.75 11.38
C GLU A 26 6.79 16.45 10.59
N LYS A 27 7.89 16.04 9.92
CA LYS A 27 7.96 14.72 9.26
C LYS A 27 7.69 13.58 10.25
N LEU A 28 8.33 13.64 11.41
CA LEU A 28 8.16 12.63 12.46
C LEU A 28 6.71 12.56 12.96
N LYS A 29 6.06 13.72 13.15
CA LYS A 29 4.63 13.78 13.52
C LYS A 29 3.75 13.06 12.50
N TRP A 30 3.95 13.33 11.22
CA TRP A 30 3.17 12.69 10.15
C TRP A 30 3.43 11.18 10.06
N THR A 31 4.68 10.74 10.16
CA THR A 31 5.03 9.32 10.21
C THR A 31 4.33 8.61 11.37
N LEU A 32 4.31 9.22 12.55
CA LEU A 32 3.68 8.64 13.72
C LEU A 32 2.16 8.57 13.59
N ILE A 33 1.53 9.60 13.04
CA ILE A 33 0.08 9.59 12.76
C ILE A 33 -0.29 8.45 11.82
N THR A 34 0.42 8.31 10.69
CA THR A 34 0.16 7.23 9.72
C THR A 34 0.40 5.86 10.34
N LEU A 35 1.43 5.71 11.17
CA LEU A 35 1.71 4.46 11.87
C LEU A 35 0.59 4.07 12.84
N VAL A 36 0.09 5.02 13.63
CA VAL A 36 -1.03 4.79 14.55
C VAL A 36 -2.29 4.38 13.78
N LEU A 37 -2.60 5.07 12.68
CA LEU A 37 -3.73 4.70 11.81
C LEU A 37 -3.58 3.29 11.25
N PHE A 38 -2.39 2.91 10.80
CA PHE A 38 -2.09 1.55 10.32
C PHE A 38 -2.39 0.48 11.37
N PHE A 39 -1.96 0.69 12.63
CA PHE A 39 -2.24 -0.25 13.71
C PHE A 39 -3.73 -0.31 14.07
N VAL A 40 -4.41 0.84 14.14
CA VAL A 40 -5.85 0.88 14.43
C VAL A 40 -6.64 0.10 13.36
N LEU A 41 -6.34 0.31 12.08
CA LEU A 41 -7.00 -0.40 10.98
C LEU A 41 -6.71 -1.90 10.99
N SER A 42 -5.50 -2.29 11.41
CA SER A 42 -5.11 -3.69 11.53
C SER A 42 -5.92 -4.46 12.58
N LEU A 43 -6.47 -3.77 13.59
CA LEU A 43 -7.27 -4.38 14.65
C LEU A 43 -8.75 -4.55 14.28
N VAL A 44 -9.22 -3.93 13.19
CA VAL A 44 -10.64 -3.98 12.80
C VAL A 44 -10.93 -5.28 12.03
N PRO A 45 -11.68 -6.24 12.59
CA PRO A 45 -11.94 -7.51 11.93
C PRO A 45 -12.88 -7.34 10.73
N LEU A 46 -12.67 -8.16 9.71
CA LEU A 46 -13.59 -8.28 8.57
C LEU A 46 -14.82 -9.08 8.99
N PHE A 47 -15.98 -8.60 8.56
CA PHE A 47 -17.26 -9.26 8.82
C PHE A 47 -17.40 -10.53 7.96
N GLY A 48 -17.95 -11.60 8.54
CA GLY A 48 -18.32 -12.82 7.82
C GLY A 48 -17.20 -13.82 7.55
N LEU A 49 -16.08 -13.75 8.27
CA LEU A 49 -14.97 -14.70 8.09
C LEU A 49 -15.20 -16.05 8.80
N GLY A 50 -14.93 -17.14 8.08
CA GLY A 50 -14.85 -18.49 8.64
C GLY A 50 -13.44 -18.81 9.18
N GLN A 51 -13.36 -19.64 10.22
CA GLN A 51 -12.12 -19.89 10.98
C GLN A 51 -11.01 -20.63 10.21
N ASN A 52 -11.30 -21.22 9.04
CA ASN A 52 -10.45 -22.29 8.48
C ASN A 52 -9.47 -21.88 7.36
N ALA A 53 -9.47 -20.63 6.88
CA ALA A 53 -8.66 -20.24 5.70
C ALA A 53 -7.44 -19.35 5.99
N LEU A 54 -7.26 -18.89 7.23
CA LEU A 54 -6.26 -17.86 7.55
C LEU A 54 -4.85 -18.44 7.79
N GLN A 55 -4.74 -19.73 8.09
CA GLN A 55 -3.49 -20.34 8.57
C GLN A 55 -2.47 -20.62 7.46
N GLN A 56 -2.90 -20.80 6.20
CA GLN A 56 -1.99 -21.07 5.08
C GLN A 56 -1.14 -19.85 4.67
N PHE A 57 -1.57 -18.65 5.02
CA PHE A 57 -0.95 -17.41 4.54
C PHE A 57 -0.10 -16.69 5.59
N GLU A 58 0.20 -17.32 6.72
CA GLU A 58 0.92 -16.69 7.84
C GLU A 58 2.28 -16.10 7.41
N TYR A 59 3.07 -16.85 6.64
CA TYR A 59 4.35 -16.37 6.12
C TYR A 59 4.19 -15.19 5.14
N LEU A 60 3.15 -15.22 4.33
CA LEU A 60 2.86 -14.14 3.38
C LEU A 60 2.42 -12.87 4.12
N SER A 61 1.63 -13.00 5.21
CA SER A 61 1.23 -11.85 6.02
C SER A 61 2.41 -11.13 6.65
N ILE A 62 3.45 -11.85 7.08
CA ILE A 62 4.64 -11.25 7.69
C ILE A 62 5.34 -10.34 6.66
N ILE A 63 5.52 -10.81 5.43
CA ILE A 63 6.19 -10.05 4.36
C ILE A 63 5.33 -8.86 3.93
N LEU A 64 4.02 -9.06 3.81
CA LEU A 64 3.10 -8.04 3.33
C LEU A 64 2.61 -7.08 4.42
N GLY A 65 3.05 -7.24 5.68
CA GLY A 65 2.52 -6.48 6.81
C GLY A 65 0.99 -6.59 6.90
N ALA A 66 0.44 -7.73 6.51
CA ALA A 66 -1.00 -7.96 6.42
C ALA A 66 -1.49 -8.67 7.67
N ASN A 67 -2.74 -8.41 8.04
CA ASN A 67 -3.42 -9.11 9.12
C ASN A 67 -4.64 -9.83 8.55
N PHE A 68 -4.45 -11.11 8.18
CA PHE A 68 -5.52 -11.95 7.67
C PHE A 68 -6.62 -12.08 8.72
N GLY A 69 -7.80 -11.59 8.41
CA GLY A 69 -8.85 -11.43 9.42
C GLY A 69 -9.34 -10.00 9.60
N SER A 70 -8.54 -9.01 9.20
CA SER A 70 -8.85 -7.59 9.38
C SER A 70 -8.97 -6.85 8.05
N ILE A 71 -9.38 -5.58 8.10
CA ILE A 71 -9.41 -4.68 6.93
C ILE A 71 -8.04 -4.63 6.22
N MET A 72 -6.96 -4.89 6.95
CA MET A 72 -5.59 -4.96 6.44
C MET A 72 -5.18 -6.37 5.95
N SER A 73 -6.13 -7.20 5.51
CA SER A 73 -5.88 -8.57 5.04
C SER A 73 -4.93 -8.68 3.84
N LEU A 74 -4.84 -7.63 3.01
CA LEU A 74 -3.91 -7.56 1.88
C LEU A 74 -2.61 -6.80 2.21
N GLY A 75 -2.57 -6.09 3.34
CA GLY A 75 -1.42 -5.28 3.75
C GLY A 75 -0.92 -4.34 2.65
N ILE A 76 0.40 -4.35 2.42
CA ILE A 76 1.06 -3.61 1.32
C ILE A 76 1.14 -4.40 0.01
N GLY A 77 0.55 -5.61 -0.03
CA GLY A 77 0.64 -6.55 -1.16
C GLY A 77 0.40 -5.92 -2.52
N PRO A 78 -0.75 -5.23 -2.75
CA PRO A 78 -1.05 -4.64 -4.05
C PRO A 78 0.02 -3.66 -4.55
N ILE A 79 0.59 -2.84 -3.67
CA ILE A 79 1.62 -1.85 -4.01
C ILE A 79 2.94 -2.54 -4.34
N VAL A 80 3.34 -3.51 -3.51
CA VAL A 80 4.61 -4.24 -3.70
C VAL A 80 4.55 -5.09 -4.97
N THR A 81 3.48 -5.84 -5.19
CA THR A 81 3.33 -6.67 -6.39
C THR A 81 3.29 -5.83 -7.66
N ALA A 82 2.56 -4.72 -7.68
CA ALA A 82 2.55 -3.80 -8.82
C ALA A 82 3.96 -3.26 -9.11
N SER A 83 4.69 -2.86 -8.07
CA SER A 83 6.07 -2.37 -8.19
C SER A 83 7.02 -3.44 -8.74
N ILE A 84 6.96 -4.68 -8.23
CA ILE A 84 7.78 -5.80 -8.72
C ILE A 84 7.52 -6.05 -10.21
N ILE A 85 6.26 -6.12 -10.62
CA ILE A 85 5.91 -6.36 -12.03
C ILE A 85 6.47 -5.25 -12.92
N LEU A 86 6.26 -3.97 -12.55
CA LEU A 86 6.76 -2.84 -13.33
C LEU A 86 8.29 -2.80 -13.41
N GLN A 87 8.98 -3.06 -12.29
CA GLN A 87 10.45 -3.13 -12.25
C GLN A 87 10.98 -4.27 -13.12
N LEU A 88 10.33 -5.44 -13.12
CA LEU A 88 10.70 -6.57 -13.97
C LEU A 88 10.46 -6.27 -15.46
N LEU A 89 9.35 -5.64 -15.82
CA LEU A 89 9.04 -5.26 -17.20
C LEU A 89 10.05 -4.26 -17.76
N ASN A 90 10.46 -3.28 -16.95
CA ASN A 90 11.49 -2.32 -17.33
C ASN A 90 12.88 -2.96 -17.38
N GLY A 91 13.25 -3.73 -16.35
CA GLY A 91 14.56 -4.40 -16.26
C GLY A 91 14.78 -5.47 -17.33
N SER A 92 13.73 -6.18 -17.75
CA SER A 92 13.79 -7.16 -18.85
C SER A 92 13.77 -6.51 -20.25
N GLY A 93 13.51 -5.20 -20.34
CA GLY A 93 13.43 -4.47 -21.60
C GLY A 93 12.17 -4.74 -22.41
N ILE A 94 11.20 -5.48 -21.87
CA ILE A 94 9.91 -5.78 -22.52
C ILE A 94 9.07 -4.50 -22.66
N PHE A 95 9.09 -3.65 -21.64
CA PHE A 95 8.37 -2.39 -21.64
C PHE A 95 9.24 -1.29 -21.05
N LYS A 96 9.59 -0.28 -21.85
CA LYS A 96 10.37 0.88 -21.41
C LYS A 96 9.45 2.07 -21.17
N PHE A 97 9.46 2.57 -19.94
CA PHE A 97 8.78 3.80 -19.52
C PHE A 97 9.76 4.96 -19.54
#